data_AF-R1D4W0-F1
#
_entry.id   AF-R1D4W0-F1
#
_cell.length_a   1.000
_cell.length_b   1.000
_cell.length_c   1.000
_cell.angle_alpha   90.00
_cell.angle_beta   90.00
_cell.angle_gamma   90.00
#
_symmetry.space_group_name_H-M   'P 1'
#
loop_
_entity.id
_entity.type
_entity.pdbx_description
1 polymer ?
#
loop_
_entity_poly.entity_id
_entity_poly.type
_entity_poly.pdbx_seq_one_letter_code
_entity_poly.pdbx_strand_id
1 'polypeptide(L)'
;MMSAVVLLALIPTLARLPTIGIIMFAQVVNGLLLPCVAALLFACVNDARLMSAAPQSTWGNARALPCVGICCFLAFTVLSKQTVCRLVPGWGGRQAMAIALPCTLGVVTGLCLLVRSSRKMTASARVAADAAARRGAEPSAELTIARPRAANADLSV
;
A
#
# COMPACT_ATOMS: atom_id res chain seq x y z
N MET A 1 31.31 -12.30 -10.25
CA MET A 1 30.13 -12.57 -9.40
C MET A 1 30.03 -14.03 -8.96
N MET A 2 30.27 -15.03 -9.82
CA MET A 2 30.18 -16.46 -9.42
C MET A 2 31.13 -16.86 -8.27
N SER A 3 32.34 -16.29 -8.21
CA SER A 3 33.34 -16.58 -7.18
C SER A 3 32.89 -16.19 -5.76
N ALA A 4 32.10 -15.12 -5.63
CA ALA A 4 31.59 -14.67 -4.34
C ALA A 4 30.52 -15.62 -3.78
N VAL A 5 29.69 -16.20 -4.66
CA VAL A 5 28.66 -17.17 -4.27
C VAL A 5 29.30 -18.47 -3.76
N VAL A 6 30.40 -18.91 -4.40
CA VAL A 6 31.17 -20.08 -3.97
C VAL A 6 31.82 -19.85 -2.61
N LEU A 7 32.43 -18.67 -2.38
CA LEU A 7 33.02 -18.32 -1.09
C LEU A 7 31.97 -18.24 0.03
N LEU A 8 30.80 -17.67 -0.24
CA LEU A 8 29.68 -17.61 0.71
C LEU A 8 29.14 -19.00 1.06
N ALA A 9 29.09 -19.92 0.09
CA ALA A 9 28.69 -21.30 0.33
C ALA A 9 29.75 -22.10 1.11
N LEU A 10 31.03 -21.75 0.97
CA LEU A 10 32.14 -22.43 1.63
C LEU A 10 32.22 -22.15 3.14
N ILE A 11 31.83 -20.95 3.58
CA ILE A 11 31.84 -20.54 5.00
C ILE A 11 31.03 -21.50 5.91
N PRO A 12 29.74 -21.79 5.65
CA PRO A 12 28.98 -22.72 6.49
C PRO A 12 29.46 -24.16 6.40
N THR A 13 30.01 -24.58 5.24
CA THR A 13 30.61 -25.91 5.04
C THR A 13 31.87 -26.08 5.89
N LEU A 14 32.75 -25.07 5.92
CA LEU A 14 33.96 -25.08 6.75
C LEU A 14 33.65 -24.96 8.25
N ALA A 15 32.61 -24.21 8.62
CA ALA A 15 32.16 -24.07 10.00
C ALA A 15 31.43 -25.32 10.56
N ARG A 16 31.28 -26.39 9.76
CA ARG A 16 30.47 -27.59 10.08
C ARG A 16 29.06 -27.25 10.58
N LEU A 17 28.50 -26.14 10.13
CA LEU A 17 27.14 -25.78 10.49
C LEU A 17 26.16 -26.73 9.76
N PRO A 18 25.02 -27.06 10.39
CA PRO A 18 23.97 -27.82 9.70
C PRO A 18 23.40 -26.96 8.57
N THR A 19 23.96 -27.14 7.36
CA THR A 19 23.63 -26.35 6.16
C THR A 19 22.12 -26.33 5.89
N ILE A 20 21.44 -27.45 6.17
CA ILE A 20 19.98 -27.59 6.06
C ILE A 20 19.25 -26.58 6.97
N GLY A 21 19.71 -26.40 8.20
CA GLY A 21 19.12 -25.45 9.15
C GLY A 21 19.26 -24.00 8.71
N ILE A 22 20.43 -23.64 8.16
CA ILE A 22 20.68 -22.30 7.63
C ILE A 22 19.79 -22.01 6.43
N ILE A 23 19.66 -22.96 5.50
CA ILE A 23 18.80 -22.83 4.32
C ILE A 23 17.33 -22.67 4.75
N MET A 24 16.85 -23.49 5.67
CA MET A 24 15.47 -23.35 6.18
C MET A 24 15.24 -21.98 6.85
N PHE A 25 16.20 -21.51 7.65
CA PHE A 25 16.08 -20.20 8.28
C PHE A 25 16.02 -19.07 7.26
N ALA A 26 16.92 -19.08 6.26
CA ALA A 26 16.92 -18.10 5.19
C ALA A 26 15.61 -18.13 4.37
N GLN A 27 15.04 -19.32 4.14
CA GLN A 27 13.75 -19.45 3.47
C GLN A 27 12.60 -18.90 4.30
N VAL A 28 12.61 -19.06 5.62
CA VAL A 28 11.59 -18.45 6.50
C VAL A 28 11.71 -16.93 6.43
N VAL A 29 12.92 -16.38 6.55
CA VAL A 29 13.15 -14.93 6.49
C VAL A 29 12.71 -14.36 5.12
N ASN A 30 13.15 -14.98 4.02
CA ASN A 30 12.77 -14.55 2.67
C ASN A 30 11.26 -14.70 2.41
N GLY A 31 10.67 -15.80 2.89
CA GLY A 31 9.23 -16.05 2.79
C GLY A 31 8.39 -15.03 3.55
N LEU A 32 8.92 -14.44 4.62
CA LEU A 32 8.26 -13.42 5.44
C LEU A 32 8.49 -11.99 4.92
N LEU A 33 9.65 -11.72 4.33
CA LEU A 33 9.96 -10.46 3.67
C LEU A 33 9.06 -10.20 2.46
N LEU A 34 8.78 -11.24 1.66
CA LEU A 34 7.94 -11.14 0.46
C LEU A 34 6.55 -10.50 0.70
N PRO A 35 5.70 -11.00 1.62
CA PRO A 35 4.40 -10.38 1.88
C PRO A 35 4.53 -8.98 2.49
N CYS A 36 5.56 -8.71 3.30
CA CYS A 36 5.81 -7.38 3.86
C CYS A 36 6.13 -6.38 2.75
N VAL A 37 7.07 -6.72 1.85
CA VAL A 37 7.44 -5.88 0.72
C VAL A 37 6.26 -5.71 -0.24
N ALA A 38 5.51 -6.79 -0.53
CA ALA A 38 4.34 -6.72 -1.38
C ALA A 38 3.23 -5.84 -0.80
N ALA A 39 2.97 -5.93 0.51
CA ALA A 39 2.00 -5.08 1.21
C ALA A 39 2.44 -3.62 1.23
N LEU A 40 3.73 -3.35 1.49
CA LEU A 40 4.30 -1.99 1.46
C LEU A 40 4.23 -1.39 0.06
N LEU A 41 4.61 -2.14 -0.98
CA LEU A 41 4.49 -1.68 -2.36
C LEU A 41 3.04 -1.41 -2.73
N PHE A 42 2.12 -2.30 -2.36
CA PHE A 42 0.69 -2.11 -2.60
C PHE A 42 0.15 -0.87 -1.88
N ALA A 43 0.60 -0.60 -0.65
CA ALA A 43 0.26 0.61 0.08
C ALA A 43 0.85 1.87 -0.57
N CYS A 44 2.15 1.85 -0.94
CA CYS A 44 2.84 2.97 -1.58
C CYS A 44 2.21 3.36 -2.92
N VAL A 45 1.87 2.36 -3.73
CA VAL A 45 1.23 2.56 -5.04
C VAL A 45 -0.20 3.09 -4.92
N ASN A 46 -0.84 2.92 -3.76
CA ASN A 46 -2.16 3.46 -3.43
C ASN A 46 -2.10 4.75 -2.59
N ASP A 47 -0.92 5.22 -2.21
CA ASP A 47 -0.75 6.47 -1.51
C ASP A 47 -0.71 7.62 -2.52
N ALA A 48 -1.71 8.49 -2.41
CA ALA A 48 -1.81 9.67 -3.26
C ALA A 48 -0.66 10.67 -3.05
N ARG A 49 0.05 10.60 -1.90
CA ARG A 49 1.23 11.42 -1.63
C ARG A 49 2.44 10.96 -2.44
N LEU A 50 2.56 9.65 -2.70
CA LEU A 50 3.68 9.06 -3.44
C LEU A 50 3.41 8.98 -4.94
N MET A 51 2.20 8.61 -5.37
CA MET A 51 1.80 8.51 -6.78
C MET A 51 0.72 9.56 -7.14
N SER A 52 1.00 10.84 -6.88
CA SER A 52 0.08 11.95 -7.14
C SER A 52 -0.34 12.10 -8.61
N ALA A 53 0.54 11.71 -9.54
CA ALA A 53 0.33 11.88 -10.98
C ALA A 53 -0.48 10.73 -11.64
N ALA A 54 -0.38 9.52 -11.11
CA ALA A 54 -0.99 8.33 -11.72
C ALA A 54 -1.37 7.30 -10.64
N PRO A 55 -2.40 7.58 -9.82
CA PRO A 55 -2.85 6.63 -8.82
C PRO A 55 -3.30 5.33 -9.50
N GLN A 56 -2.95 4.19 -8.91
CA GLN A 56 -3.24 2.90 -9.50
C GLN A 56 -4.75 2.69 -9.68
N SER A 57 -5.13 2.23 -10.87
CA SER A 57 -6.53 2.01 -11.23
C SER A 57 -7.15 0.94 -10.31
N THR A 58 -8.46 1.06 -10.07
CA THR A 58 -9.20 0.07 -9.27
C THR A 58 -9.05 -1.34 -9.83
N TRP A 59 -8.90 -1.48 -11.14
CA TRP A 59 -8.59 -2.74 -11.82
C TRP A 59 -7.18 -3.28 -11.52
N GLY A 60 -6.17 -2.39 -11.47
CA GLY A 60 -4.82 -2.78 -11.03
C GLY A 60 -4.83 -3.31 -9.61
N ASN A 61 -5.57 -2.65 -8.72
CA ASN A 61 -5.75 -3.14 -7.34
C ASN A 61 -6.48 -4.47 -7.27
N ALA A 62 -7.53 -4.67 -8.07
CA ALA A 62 -8.27 -5.94 -8.11
C ALA A 62 -7.38 -7.13 -8.52
N ARG A 63 -6.36 -6.90 -9.36
CA ARG A 63 -5.38 -7.92 -9.75
C ARG A 63 -4.27 -8.11 -8.72
N ALA A 64 -3.77 -7.02 -8.12
CA ALA A 64 -2.69 -7.08 -7.16
C ALA A 64 -3.14 -7.63 -5.79
N LEU A 65 -4.36 -7.35 -5.37
CA LEU A 65 -4.90 -7.80 -4.08
C LEU A 65 -4.88 -9.32 -3.87
N PRO A 66 -5.35 -10.19 -4.80
CA PRO A 66 -5.25 -11.63 -4.64
C PRO A 66 -3.80 -12.12 -4.63
N CYS A 67 -2.90 -11.46 -5.37
CA CYS A 67 -1.47 -11.80 -5.37
C CYS A 67 -0.84 -11.55 -3.98
N VAL A 68 -1.09 -10.37 -3.40
CA VAL A 68 -0.66 -10.04 -2.03
C VAL A 68 -1.31 -11.00 -1.01
N GLY A 69 -2.60 -11.30 -1.18
CA GLY A 69 -3.33 -12.24 -0.32
C GLY A 69 -2.73 -13.65 -0.32
N ILE A 70 -2.41 -14.18 -1.51
CA ILE A 70 -1.76 -15.50 -1.66
C ILE A 70 -0.36 -15.48 -1.03
N CYS A 71 0.43 -14.42 -1.24
CA CYS A 71 1.74 -14.28 -0.62
C CYS A 71 1.65 -14.28 0.91
N CYS A 72 0.71 -13.51 1.48
CA CYS A 72 0.44 -13.51 2.91
C CYS A 72 0.01 -14.89 3.40
N PHE A 73 -0.89 -15.58 2.68
CA PHE A 73 -1.37 -16.92 3.05
C PHE A 73 -0.24 -17.94 3.12
N LEU A 74 0.62 -17.97 2.10
CA LEU A 74 1.78 -18.85 2.04
C LEU A 74 2.74 -18.56 3.17
N ALA A 75 3.06 -17.28 3.41
CA ALA A 75 3.95 -16.87 4.49
C ALA A 75 3.42 -17.25 5.87
N PHE A 76 2.13 -16.97 6.15
CA PHE A 76 1.51 -17.35 7.42
C PHE A 76 1.44 -18.87 7.60
N THR A 77 1.22 -19.63 6.52
CA THR A 77 1.19 -21.10 6.59
C THR A 77 2.58 -21.68 6.89
N VAL A 78 3.63 -21.13 6.29
CA VAL A 78 5.02 -21.56 6.57
C VAL A 78 5.41 -21.15 7.98
N LEU A 79 5.08 -19.92 8.38
CA LEU A 79 5.38 -19.40 9.71
C LEU A 79 4.67 -20.20 10.80
N SER A 80 3.38 -20.52 10.61
CA SER A 80 2.62 -21.30 11.59
C SER A 80 3.17 -22.71 11.71
N LYS A 81 3.53 -23.36 10.60
CA LYS A 81 4.20 -24.68 10.66
C LYS A 81 5.57 -24.62 11.35
N GLN A 82 6.41 -23.63 11.03
CA GLN A 82 7.77 -23.53 11.58
C GLN A 82 7.77 -23.13 13.06
N THR A 83 6.90 -22.21 13.44
CA THR A 83 6.86 -21.63 14.79
C THR A 83 6.02 -22.49 15.71
N VAL A 84 4.80 -22.83 15.29
CA VAL A 84 3.84 -23.49 16.16
C VAL A 84 4.13 -24.97 16.32
N CYS A 85 4.54 -25.69 15.27
CA CYS A 85 4.94 -27.10 15.44
C CYS A 85 6.23 -27.25 16.27
N ARG A 86 7.05 -26.19 16.39
CA ARG A 86 8.19 -26.18 17.32
C ARG A 86 7.79 -25.86 18.76
N LEU A 87 6.79 -25.00 18.97
CA LEU A 87 6.30 -24.61 20.30
C LEU A 87 5.34 -25.63 20.91
N VAL A 88 4.52 -26.31 20.10
CA VAL A 88 3.49 -27.25 20.56
C VAL A 88 3.64 -28.59 19.83
N PRO A 89 4.38 -29.55 20.42
CA PRO A 89 4.50 -30.89 19.89
C PRO A 89 3.11 -31.55 19.81
N GLY A 90 2.74 -32.09 18.64
CA GLY A 90 1.45 -32.76 18.41
C GLY A 90 0.43 -31.94 17.64
N TRP A 91 0.72 -30.66 17.34
CA TRP A 91 -0.14 -29.88 16.45
C TRP A 91 0.03 -30.30 14.99
N GLY A 92 -1.08 -30.75 14.39
CA GLY A 92 -1.12 -31.20 13.00
C GLY A 92 -1.28 -30.04 12.00
N GLY A 93 -1.02 -30.33 10.72
CA GLY A 93 -1.11 -29.33 9.64
C GLY A 93 -2.48 -28.65 9.51
N ARG A 94 -3.57 -29.30 9.94
CA ARG A 94 -4.93 -28.72 9.94
C ARG A 94 -5.07 -27.53 10.90
N GLN A 95 -4.45 -27.58 12.07
CA GLN A 95 -4.50 -26.50 13.07
C GLN A 95 -3.64 -25.31 12.63
N ALA A 96 -2.51 -25.57 11.97
CA ALA A 96 -1.69 -24.51 11.37
C ALA A 96 -2.43 -23.72 10.28
N MET A 97 -3.28 -24.38 9.48
CA MET A 97 -4.16 -23.72 8.51
C MET A 97 -5.28 -22.90 9.18
N ALA A 98 -5.84 -23.41 10.29
CA ALA A 98 -6.90 -22.72 11.03
C ALA A 98 -6.46 -21.36 11.58
N ILE A 99 -5.16 -21.16 11.84
CA ILE A 99 -4.59 -19.87 12.27
C ILE A 99 -4.16 -19.02 11.07
N ALA A 100 -3.54 -19.63 10.07
CA ALA A 100 -3.02 -18.89 8.92
C ALA A 100 -4.13 -18.18 8.13
N LEU A 101 -5.29 -18.81 7.98
CA LEU A 101 -6.42 -18.27 7.24
C LEU A 101 -6.98 -16.95 7.83
N PRO A 102 -7.39 -16.88 9.11
CA PRO A 102 -7.90 -15.63 9.70
C PRO A 102 -6.83 -14.53 9.76
N CYS A 103 -5.55 -14.87 10.00
CA CYS A 103 -4.46 -13.88 9.97
C CYS A 103 -4.33 -13.26 8.57
N THR A 104 -4.38 -14.08 7.53
CA THR A 104 -4.31 -13.60 6.15
C THR A 104 -5.50 -12.71 5.80
N LEU A 105 -6.71 -13.15 6.14
CA LEU A 105 -7.94 -12.37 5.92
C LEU A 105 -7.88 -11.03 6.66
N GLY A 106 -7.38 -11.01 7.90
CA GLY A 106 -7.20 -9.79 8.68
C GLY A 106 -6.26 -8.80 7.99
N VAL A 107 -5.09 -9.27 7.51
CA VAL A 107 -4.13 -8.44 6.79
C VAL A 107 -4.72 -7.90 5.49
N VAL A 108 -5.35 -8.75 4.68
CA VAL A 108 -5.99 -8.33 3.42
C VAL A 108 -7.09 -7.31 3.67
N THR A 109 -7.92 -7.54 4.70
CA THR A 109 -8.98 -6.59 5.09
C THR A 109 -8.38 -5.26 5.53
N GLY A 110 -7.33 -5.28 6.34
CA GLY A 110 -6.59 -4.08 6.75
C GLY A 110 -6.05 -3.29 5.57
N LEU A 111 -5.40 -3.95 4.61
CA LEU A 111 -4.92 -3.35 3.36
C LEU A 111 -6.06 -2.72 2.54
N CYS A 112 -7.19 -3.42 2.40
CA CYS A 112 -8.37 -2.88 1.73
C CYS A 112 -8.90 -1.62 2.41
N LEU A 113 -8.96 -1.59 3.74
CA LEU A 113 -9.40 -0.43 4.51
C LEU A 113 -8.42 0.75 4.36
N LEU A 114 -7.12 0.48 4.38
CA LEU A 114 -6.06 1.49 4.16
C LEU A 114 -6.21 2.14 2.78
N VAL A 115 -6.36 1.35 1.73
CA VAL A 115 -6.59 1.85 0.36
C VAL A 115 -7.87 2.67 0.28
N ARG A 116 -8.95 2.20 0.93
CA ARG A 116 -10.23 2.92 0.94
C ARG A 116 -10.15 4.24 1.70
N SER A 117 -9.42 4.29 2.81
CA SER A 117 -9.17 5.50 3.60
C SER A 117 -8.36 6.52 2.80
N SER A 118 -7.28 6.07 2.16
CA SER A 118 -6.42 6.91 1.29
C SER A 118 -7.23 7.61 0.19
N ARG A 119 -8.11 6.85 -0.50
CA ARG A 119 -8.99 7.39 -1.56
C ARG A 119 -9.99 8.43 -1.05
N LYS A 120 -10.55 8.22 0.15
CA LYS A 120 -11.49 9.18 0.75
C LYS A 120 -10.80 10.52 1.04
N MET A 121 -9.58 10.50 1.56
CA MET A 121 -8.81 11.73 1.81
C MET A 121 -8.53 12.48 0.51
N THR A 122 -8.18 11.78 -0.58
CA THR A 122 -7.92 12.43 -1.88
C THR A 122 -9.19 13.05 -2.47
N ALA A 123 -10.33 12.35 -2.39
CA ALA A 123 -11.60 12.89 -2.86
C ALA A 123 -11.99 14.17 -2.09
N SER A 124 -11.86 14.14 -0.76
CA SER A 124 -12.14 15.32 0.08
C SER A 124 -11.20 16.49 -0.22
N ALA A 125 -9.91 16.23 -0.47
CA ALA A 125 -8.94 17.26 -0.81
C ALA A 125 -9.22 17.92 -2.17
N ARG A 126 -9.67 17.14 -3.17
CA ARG A 126 -10.07 17.67 -4.48
C ARG A 126 -11.29 18.59 -4.39
N VAL A 127 -12.33 18.18 -3.65
CA VAL A 127 -13.53 19.00 -3.44
C VAL A 127 -13.18 20.31 -2.72
N ALA A 128 -12.29 20.26 -1.73
CA ALA A 128 -11.82 21.47 -1.04
C ALA A 128 -11.04 22.41 -1.99
N ALA A 129 -10.19 21.86 -2.87
CA ALA A 129 -9.46 22.63 -3.87
C ALA A 129 -10.39 23.28 -4.91
N ASP A 130 -11.37 22.55 -5.44
CA ASP A 130 -12.36 23.08 -6.38
C ASP A 130 -13.22 24.18 -5.75
N ALA A 131 -13.60 24.01 -4.48
CA ALA A 131 -14.34 25.03 -3.72
C ALA A 131 -13.50 26.30 -3.50
N ALA A 132 -12.20 26.17 -3.23
CA ALA A 132 -11.28 27.30 -3.11
C ALA A 132 -11.08 28.03 -4.46
N ALA A 133 -10.95 27.28 -5.56
CA ALA A 133 -10.83 27.85 -6.91
C ALA A 133 -12.06 28.68 -7.30
N ARG A 134 -13.28 28.20 -6.98
CA ARG A 134 -14.52 28.97 -7.23
C ARG A 134 -14.59 30.27 -6.43
N ARG A 135 -14.10 30.29 -5.18
CA ARG A 135 -14.04 31.52 -4.37
C ARG A 135 -12.99 32.51 -4.87
N GLY A 136 -11.86 32.02 -5.38
CA GLY A 136 -10.83 32.85 -5.99
C GLY A 136 -11.19 33.40 -7.38
N ALA A 137 -12.17 32.79 -8.05
CA ALA A 137 -12.69 33.24 -9.35
C ALA A 137 -13.79 34.32 -9.23
N GLU A 138 -14.22 34.68 -8.02
CA GLU A 138 -15.04 35.88 -7.75
C GLU A 138 -14.19 37.12 -7.40
N PRO A 139 -13.48 37.71 -8.37
CA PRO A 139 -13.21 39.14 -8.29
C PRO A 139 -13.41 39.76 -9.67
N SER A 140 -14.60 40.31 -9.96
CA SER A 140 -14.81 41.44 -10.92
C SER A 140 -16.29 41.71 -11.27
N ALA A 141 -17.24 40.80 -10.99
CA ALA A 141 -18.63 41.03 -11.38
C ALA A 141 -19.33 42.15 -10.58
N GLU A 142 -18.88 42.44 -9.36
CA GLU A 142 -19.47 43.48 -8.51
C GLU A 142 -18.87 44.89 -8.71
N LEU A 143 -17.76 45.04 -9.46
CA LEU A 143 -17.13 46.34 -9.73
C LEU A 143 -17.41 46.87 -11.14
N THR A 144 -18.56 46.51 -11.75
CA THR A 144 -19.00 47.06 -13.05
C THR A 144 -20.36 47.78 -12.98
N ILE A 145 -21.05 47.77 -11.83
CA ILE A 145 -22.35 48.46 -11.64
C ILE A 145 -22.22 49.64 -10.67
N ALA A 146 -21.26 50.53 -10.93
CA ALA A 146 -21.20 51.83 -10.27
C ALA A 146 -20.63 52.89 -11.23
N ARG A 147 -21.22 53.01 -12.42
CA ARG A 147 -20.98 54.16 -13.30
C ARG A 147 -22.10 55.17 -13.07
N PRO A 148 -21.89 56.25 -12.30
CA PRO A 148 -22.89 57.31 -12.19
C PRO A 148 -23.11 57.92 -13.58
N ARG A 149 -24.37 57.90 -14.00
CA ARG A 149 -24.87 58.47 -15.25
C ARG A 149 -24.69 59.98 -15.15
N ALA A 150 -23.63 60.51 -15.74
CA ALA A 150 -23.43 61.94 -15.89
C ALA A 150 -24.65 62.52 -16.61
N ALA A 151 -25.29 63.46 -15.94
CA ALA A 151 -26.42 64.21 -16.45
C ALA A 151 -25.96 65.09 -17.61
N ASN A 152 -26.48 64.83 -18.81
CA ASN A 152 -26.49 65.82 -19.89
C ASN A 152 -27.64 66.78 -19.60
N ALA A 153 -27.32 67.92 -19.00
CA ALA A 153 -28.14 69.12 -19.03
C ALA A 153 -27.24 70.24 -19.52
N ASP A 154 -27.20 70.46 -20.83
CA ASP A 154 -26.91 71.77 -21.45
C ASP A 154 -27.02 71.69 -22.99
N LEU A 155 -27.45 72.83 -23.57
CA LEU A 155 -27.80 73.14 -24.98
C LEU A 155 -29.21 72.69 -25.42
N SER A 156 -30.13 73.53 -25.92
CA SER A 156 -30.07 74.82 -26.64
C SER A 156 -31.44 75.53 -26.49
N VAL A 157 -31.52 76.82 -26.13
CA VAL A 157 -31.65 78.00 -27.03
C VAL A 157 -32.45 77.75 -28.29
#